data_AF-A0A542ETG6-F1
#
_entry.id   AF-A0A542ETG6-F1
#
_cell.length_a   1.000
_cell.length_b   1.000
_cell.length_c   1.000
_cell.angle_alpha   90.00
_cell.angle_beta   90.00
_cell.angle_gamma   90.00
#
_symmetry.space_group_name_H-M   'P 1'
#
loop_
_entity.id
_entity.type
_entity.pdbx_description
1 polymer ?
#
loop_
_entity_poly.entity_id
_entity_poly.type
_entity_poly.pdbx_seq_one_letter_code
_entity_poly.pdbx_strand_id
1 'polypeptide(L)'
;MNSDEKRNRDAALPGLTVQREVATVALQAQLTGTLGIDASTNCIVVRSLISTSPGTDSLVDIDVAWPPGWSVGLRGGAPALIDETGQVACRPGDEIALGGGFKDTSRMGVVSCTGQGRVFDAYRLTRT
;
A
#
# COMPACT_ATOMS: atom_id res chain seq x y z
N MET A 1 61.13 -8.37 -17.06
CA MET A 1 60.39 -8.92 -15.90
C MET A 1 60.21 -7.77 -14.93
N ASN A 2 59.02 -7.19 -14.85
CA ASN A 2 58.70 -6.15 -13.85
C ASN A 2 57.49 -6.63 -13.05
N SER A 3 57.71 -6.79 -11.76
CA SER A 3 56.73 -7.13 -10.74
C SER A 3 56.09 -5.85 -10.17
N ASP A 4 55.03 -6.08 -9.40
CA ASP A 4 54.47 -5.23 -8.35
C ASP A 4 53.16 -4.47 -8.66
N GLU A 5 52.11 -5.27 -8.51
CA GLU A 5 50.77 -4.87 -8.13
C GLU A 5 50.69 -4.21 -6.73
N LYS A 6 49.68 -3.35 -6.59
CA LYS A 6 48.97 -2.91 -5.37
C LYS A 6 49.63 -1.85 -4.47
N ARG A 7 49.10 -0.63 -4.61
CA ARG A 7 48.60 0.10 -3.44
C ARG A 7 47.24 0.72 -3.78
N ASN A 8 46.18 0.00 -3.43
CA ASN A 8 44.81 0.46 -3.54
C ASN A 8 44.62 1.69 -2.63
N ARG A 9 44.47 2.87 -3.24
CA ARG A 9 43.90 4.05 -2.60
C ARG A 9 42.44 4.08 -3.06
N ASP A 10 41.55 3.44 -2.30
CA ASP A 10 40.12 3.62 -2.51
C ASP A 10 39.76 5.05 -2.10
N ALA A 11 39.93 5.98 -3.05
CA ALA A 11 39.28 7.26 -3.01
C ALA A 11 37.78 6.99 -3.13
N ALA A 12 36.98 7.45 -2.18
CA ALA A 12 35.53 7.44 -2.33
C ALA A 12 35.18 8.21 -3.60
N LEU A 13 34.63 7.51 -4.60
CA LEU A 13 34.20 8.07 -5.88
C LEU A 13 32.74 8.54 -5.74
N PRO A 14 32.46 9.85 -5.68
CA PRO A 14 31.08 10.33 -5.79
C PRO A 14 30.60 9.97 -7.20
N GLY A 15 29.67 9.02 -7.29
CA GLY A 15 29.25 8.40 -8.55
C GLY A 15 28.93 6.89 -8.45
N LEU A 16 29.30 6.24 -7.34
CA LEU A 16 28.94 4.83 -7.04
C LEU A 16 27.57 4.64 -6.37
N THR A 17 26.82 5.73 -6.16
CA THR A 17 25.41 5.65 -5.79
C THR A 17 24.59 6.35 -6.85
N VAL A 18 23.60 5.65 -7.41
CA VAL A 18 22.49 6.29 -8.09
C VAL A 18 21.65 6.94 -7.00
N GLN A 19 21.93 8.20 -6.68
CA GLN A 19 20.95 9.00 -5.95
C GLN A 19 19.86 9.36 -6.94
N ARG A 20 18.72 8.70 -6.81
CA ARG A 20 17.52 9.03 -7.59
C ARG A 20 17.13 10.46 -7.22
N GLU A 21 17.11 11.36 -8.20
CA GLU A 21 16.31 12.58 -8.10
C GLU A 21 14.89 12.18 -7.69
N VAL A 22 14.27 12.96 -6.80
CA VAL A 22 12.94 12.72 -6.24
C VAL A 22 12.00 12.22 -7.32
N ALA A 23 11.75 10.91 -7.32
CA ALA A 23 11.03 10.30 -8.41
C ALA A 23 9.54 10.54 -8.22
N THR A 24 8.97 11.26 -9.17
CA THR A 24 7.53 11.40 -9.44
C THR A 24 6.92 10.11 -10.00
N VAL A 25 7.39 8.94 -9.54
CA VAL A 25 6.92 7.62 -9.96
C VAL A 25 6.65 6.83 -8.68
N ALA A 26 5.35 6.59 -8.43
CA ALA A 26 4.84 5.84 -7.29
C ALA A 26 5.69 4.59 -7.04
N LEU A 27 6.32 4.52 -5.86
CA LEU A 27 6.80 3.25 -5.33
C LEU A 27 5.64 2.26 -5.44
N GLN A 28 5.86 1.08 -6.03
CA GLN A 28 4.98 -0.06 -5.80
C GLN A 28 5.04 -0.33 -4.29
N ALA A 29 4.11 0.27 -3.56
CA ALA A 29 3.98 0.10 -2.14
C ALA A 29 3.18 -1.19 -1.96
N GLN A 30 3.67 -2.07 -1.09
CA GLN A 30 2.83 -3.11 -0.53
C GLN A 30 2.18 -2.54 0.73
N LEU A 31 0.86 -2.41 0.72
CA LEU A 31 0.10 -2.10 1.92
C LEU A 31 -0.34 -3.41 2.57
N THR A 32 0.24 -3.72 3.73
CA THR A 32 -0.15 -4.87 4.54
C THR A 32 -1.00 -4.41 5.72
N GLY A 33 -2.08 -5.14 6.01
CA GLY A 33 -2.95 -4.83 7.13
C GLY A 33 -4.14 -5.79 7.23
N THR A 34 -5.08 -5.46 8.09
CA THR A 34 -6.31 -6.24 8.29
C THR A 34 -7.47 -5.52 7.61
N LEU A 35 -8.28 -6.26 6.86
CA LEU A 35 -9.52 -5.72 6.30
C LEU A 35 -10.49 -5.40 7.44
N GLY A 36 -11.06 -4.20 7.43
CA GLY A 36 -11.95 -3.72 8.49
C GLY A 36 -13.16 -3.00 7.93
N ILE A 37 -14.10 -2.71 8.83
CA ILE A 37 -15.17 -1.75 8.59
C ILE A 37 -14.95 -0.59 9.55
N ASP A 38 -14.85 0.62 9.01
CA ASP A 38 -14.96 1.83 9.83
C ASP A 38 -16.42 1.98 10.26
N ALA A 39 -16.67 1.87 11.56
CA ALA A 39 -18.02 1.90 12.12
C ALA A 39 -18.71 3.27 11.98
N SER A 40 -17.95 4.35 11.81
CA SER A 40 -18.50 5.70 11.71
C SER A 40 -19.04 6.00 10.30
N THR A 41 -18.38 5.48 9.27
CA THR A 41 -18.70 5.72 7.85
C THR A 41 -19.33 4.50 7.17
N ASN A 42 -19.28 3.33 7.84
CA ASN A 42 -19.69 2.03 7.33
C ASN A 42 -18.98 1.63 6.03
N CYS A 43 -17.73 2.09 5.86
CA CYS A 43 -16.90 1.78 4.71
C CYS A 43 -15.89 0.68 5.00
N ILE A 44 -15.53 -0.07 3.95
CA ILE A 44 -14.44 -1.04 4.02
C ILE A 44 -13.10 -0.30 3.97
N VAL A 45 -12.20 -0.64 4.89
CA VAL A 45 -10.88 -0.01 5.05
C VAL A 45 -9.81 -1.07 5.28
N VAL A 46 -8.55 -0.70 5.10
CA VAL A 46 -7.42 -1.51 5.54
C VAL A 46 -6.79 -0.87 6.75
N ARG A 47 -6.81 -1.60 7.86
CA ARG A 47 -6.23 -1.18 9.13
C ARG A 47 -4.77 -1.62 9.18
N SER A 48 -3.86 -0.66 9.17
CA SER A 48 -2.42 -0.90 9.09
C SER A 48 -1.67 -0.16 10.19
N LEU A 49 -0.57 -0.74 10.67
CA LEU A 49 0.36 -0.08 11.57
C LEU A 49 1.34 0.74 10.74
N ILE A 50 1.30 2.06 10.89
CA ILE A 50 2.27 2.96 10.28
C ILE A 50 3.17 3.53 11.36
N SER A 51 4.47 3.38 11.16
CA SER A 51 5.49 4.02 11.99
C SER A 51 5.79 5.40 11.42
N THR A 52 5.49 6.45 12.19
CA THR A 52 5.82 7.85 11.80
C THR A 52 7.10 8.34 12.47
N SER A 53 7.52 7.66 13.53
CA SER A 53 8.80 7.84 14.21
C SER A 53 9.27 6.51 14.81
N PRO A 54 10.59 6.31 15.00
CA PRO A 54 11.11 5.09 15.61
C PRO A 54 10.42 4.80 16.96
N GLY A 55 9.85 3.60 17.08
CA GLY A 55 9.17 3.15 18.30
C GLY A 55 7.77 3.73 18.51
N THR A 56 7.18 4.39 17.51
CA THR A 56 5.80 4.90 17.56
C THR A 56 5.02 4.39 16.37
N ASP A 57 4.32 3.28 16.58
CA ASP A 57 3.40 2.72 15.60
C ASP A 57 2.00 3.22 15.90
N SER A 58 1.36 3.78 14.88
CA SER A 58 -0.04 4.20 14.95
C SER A 58 -0.87 3.33 14.04
N LEU A 59 -1.96 2.81 14.59
CA LEU A 59 -2.95 2.08 13.81
C LEU A 59 -3.79 3.09 13.04
N VAL A 60 -3.80 2.97 11.72
CA VAL A 60 -4.56 3.86 10.84
C VAL A 60 -5.49 3.06 9.94
N ASP A 61 -6.68 3.60 9.73
CA ASP A 61 -7.62 3.10 8.75
C ASP A 61 -7.35 3.80 7.41
N ILE A 62 -7.11 3.01 6.36
CA ILE A 62 -6.74 3.48 5.04
C ILE A 62 -7.85 3.14 4.06
N ASP A 63 -8.33 4.16 3.37
CA ASP A 63 -9.25 3.99 2.25
C ASP A 63 -8.52 3.36 1.06
N VAL A 64 -9.16 2.35 0.46
CA VAL A 64 -8.64 1.66 -0.71
C VAL A 64 -9.57 1.90 -1.90
N ALA A 65 -9.00 2.41 -2.99
CA ALA A 65 -9.63 2.35 -4.30
C ALA A 65 -9.36 0.94 -4.87
N TRP A 66 -10.38 0.10 -4.81
CA TRP A 66 -10.30 -1.30 -5.29
C TRP A 66 -10.26 -1.36 -6.82
N PRO A 67 -9.67 -2.42 -7.40
CA PRO A 67 -9.66 -2.60 -8.85
C PRO A 67 -11.07 -2.59 -9.46
N PRO A 68 -11.22 -2.21 -10.74
CA PRO A 68 -12.51 -2.26 -11.43
C PRO A 68 -13.18 -3.64 -11.33
N GLY A 69 -14.49 -3.66 -11.13
CA GLY A 69 -15.27 -4.89 -10.96
C GLY A 69 -15.35 -5.40 -9.52
N TRP A 70 -14.49 -4.92 -8.63
CA TRP A 70 -14.55 -5.24 -7.21
C TRP A 70 -15.68 -4.46 -6.54
N SER A 71 -16.28 -5.05 -5.52
CA SER A 71 -17.40 -4.44 -4.79
C SER A 71 -17.47 -4.92 -3.36
N VAL A 72 -18.20 -4.18 -2.52
CA VAL A 72 -18.53 -4.61 -1.15
C VAL A 72 -19.98 -5.06 -1.13
N GLY A 73 -20.25 -6.19 -0.48
CA GLY A 73 -21.62 -6.69 -0.34
C GLY A 73 -21.78 -7.68 0.80
N LEU A 74 -23.03 -8.05 1.07
CA LEU A 74 -23.35 -9.08 2.07
C LEU A 74 -23.29 -10.47 1.42
N ARG A 75 -22.58 -11.40 2.07
CA ARG A 75 -22.46 -12.80 1.68
C ARG A 75 -22.60 -13.69 2.90
N GLY A 76 -23.72 -14.42 2.99
CA GLY A 76 -24.07 -15.21 4.17
C GLY A 76 -24.36 -14.35 5.40
N GLY A 77 -24.97 -13.17 5.22
CA GLY A 77 -25.33 -12.26 6.30
C GLY A 77 -24.20 -11.38 6.85
N ALA A 78 -22.96 -11.57 6.38
CA ALA A 78 -21.80 -10.78 6.80
C ALA A 78 -21.21 -9.97 5.63
N PRO A 79 -20.65 -8.77 5.88
CA PRO A 79 -19.91 -8.01 4.87
C PRO A 79 -18.74 -8.81 4.30
N ALA A 80 -18.50 -8.63 3.02
CA ALA A 80 -17.40 -9.24 2.29
C ALA A 80 -16.95 -8.31 1.15
N LEU A 81 -15.66 -8.35 0.85
CA LEU A 81 -15.12 -7.82 -0.39
C LEU A 81 -15.29 -8.89 -1.48
N ILE A 82 -15.87 -8.48 -2.59
CA ILE A 82 -16.24 -9.32 -3.71
C ILE A 82 -15.35 -8.93 -4.89
N ASP A 83 -14.67 -9.90 -5.49
CA ASP A 83 -13.82 -9.67 -6.65
C ASP A 83 -14.62 -9.47 -7.95
N GLU A 84 -13.93 -9.21 -9.05
CA GLU A 84 -14.52 -9.01 -10.37
C GLU A 84 -15.28 -10.23 -10.89
N THR A 85 -15.02 -11.43 -10.35
CA THR A 85 -15.71 -12.67 -10.71
C THR A 85 -16.99 -12.88 -9.90
N GLY A 86 -17.27 -11.99 -8.95
CA GLY A 86 -18.42 -12.08 -8.05
C GLY A 86 -18.19 -13.00 -6.85
N GLN A 87 -16.98 -13.54 -6.68
CA GLN A 87 -16.60 -14.40 -5.57
C GLN A 87 -16.12 -13.59 -4.36
N VAL A 88 -16.19 -14.20 -3.18
CA VAL A 88 -15.67 -13.57 -1.96
C VAL A 88 -14.14 -13.61 -1.99
N ALA A 89 -13.52 -12.44 -2.10
CA ALA A 89 -12.07 -12.30 -2.05
C ALA A 89 -11.54 -12.34 -0.61
N CYS A 90 -12.17 -11.57 0.29
CA CYS A 90 -11.82 -11.50 1.71
C CYS A 90 -12.97 -10.97 2.56
N ARG A 91 -12.85 -11.13 3.87
CA ARG A 91 -13.82 -10.68 4.88
C ARG A 91 -13.15 -9.76 5.90
N PRO A 92 -13.91 -8.87 6.55
CA PRO A 92 -13.38 -8.12 7.69
C PRO A 92 -12.76 -9.06 8.73
N GLY A 93 -11.56 -8.74 9.19
CA GLY A 93 -10.72 -9.58 10.05
C GLY A 93 -9.61 -10.35 9.31
N ASP A 94 -9.69 -10.49 7.99
CA ASP A 94 -8.63 -11.14 7.20
C ASP A 94 -7.39 -10.24 7.12
N GLU A 95 -6.21 -10.83 7.28
CA GLU A 95 -4.94 -10.19 6.93
C GLU A 95 -4.75 -10.23 5.40
N ILE A 96 -4.35 -9.10 4.83
CA ILE A 96 -4.18 -8.92 3.40
C ILE A 96 -2.92 -8.11 3.10
N ALA A 97 -2.35 -8.36 1.91
CA ALA A 97 -1.32 -7.53 1.31
C ALA A 97 -1.80 -7.00 -0.04
N LEU A 98 -1.79 -5.68 -0.21
CA LEU A 98 -2.22 -5.00 -1.42
C LEU A 98 -1.02 -4.42 -2.16
N GLY A 99 -0.88 -4.78 -3.43
CA GLY A 99 0.00 -4.06 -4.35
C GLY A 99 -0.68 -2.80 -4.86
N GLY A 100 0.00 -1.66 -4.75
CA GLY A 100 -0.56 -0.38 -5.18
C GLY A 100 0.30 0.82 -4.85
N GLY A 101 -0.36 1.96 -4.65
CA GLY A 101 0.28 3.19 -4.19
C GLY A 101 -0.74 4.26 -3.80
N PHE A 102 -0.32 5.18 -2.93
CA PHE A 102 -1.17 6.30 -2.52
C PHE A 102 -1.31 7.33 -3.64
N LYS A 103 -2.55 7.76 -3.89
CA LYS A 103 -2.89 8.80 -4.86
C LYS A 103 -3.86 9.79 -4.25
N ASP A 104 -3.79 11.04 -4.71
CA ASP A 104 -4.70 12.10 -4.26
C ASP A 104 -6.13 11.83 -4.76
N THR A 105 -7.12 11.95 -3.88
CA THR A 105 -8.54 11.70 -4.20
C THR A 105 -9.04 12.56 -5.36
N SER A 106 -8.64 13.84 -5.38
CA SER A 106 -9.01 14.80 -6.42
C SER A 106 -8.48 14.43 -7.80
N ARG A 107 -7.34 13.75 -7.90
CA ARG A 107 -6.77 13.27 -9.16
C ARG A 107 -7.44 12.00 -9.67
N MET A 108 -7.98 11.19 -8.76
CA MET A 108 -8.66 9.94 -9.09
C MET A 108 -10.16 10.12 -9.32
N GLY A 109 -10.75 11.24 -8.87
CA GLY A 109 -12.19 11.44 -8.92
C GLY A 109 -12.97 10.50 -7.99
N VAL A 110 -12.34 10.07 -6.90
CA VAL A 110 -12.94 9.19 -5.88
C VAL A 110 -13.28 9.97 -4.61
N VAL A 111 -14.32 9.56 -3.91
CA VAL A 111 -14.70 10.11 -2.61
C VAL A 111 -14.09 9.23 -1.52
N SER A 112 -13.30 9.83 -0.64
CA SER A 112 -12.78 9.15 0.55
C SER A 112 -13.89 9.01 1.58
N CYS A 113 -14.00 7.81 2.16
CA CYS A 113 -14.87 7.54 3.30
C CYS A 113 -14.32 8.15 4.58
N THR A 114 -13.01 8.00 4.83
CA THR A 114 -12.35 8.49 6.06
C THR A 114 -12.01 9.98 6.02
N GLY A 115 -12.38 10.69 4.94
CA GLY A 115 -12.07 12.11 4.73
C GLY A 115 -10.59 12.38 4.41
N GLN A 116 -9.82 11.34 4.12
CA GLN A 116 -8.41 11.44 3.76
C GLN A 116 -8.24 12.09 2.38
N GLY A 117 -7.25 12.97 2.25
CA GLY A 117 -6.90 13.60 0.96
C GLY A 117 -6.24 12.65 -0.04
N ARG A 118 -5.89 11.43 0.41
CA ARG A 118 -5.26 10.37 -0.38
C ARG A 118 -5.92 9.04 -0.07
N VAL A 119 -6.00 8.18 -1.07
CA VAL A 119 -6.42 6.78 -0.94
C VAL A 119 -5.35 5.87 -1.51
N PHE A 120 -5.35 4.61 -1.10
CA PHE A 120 -4.48 3.60 -1.67
C PHE A 120 -5.12 3.02 -2.94
N ASP A 121 -4.52 3.26 -4.10
CA ASP A 121 -4.95 2.73 -5.39
C ASP A 121 -4.40 1.30 -5.56
N ALA A 122 -5.24 0.31 -5.28
CA ALA A 122 -4.86 -1.09 -5.31
C ALA A 122 -5.03 -1.68 -6.71
N TYR A 123 -4.03 -2.40 -7.20
CA TYR A 123 -4.13 -3.16 -8.46
C TYR A 123 -4.11 -4.68 -8.24
N ARG A 124 -3.67 -5.14 -7.07
CA ARG A 124 -3.59 -6.57 -6.73
C ARG A 124 -3.79 -6.80 -5.25
N LEU A 125 -4.53 -7.85 -4.91
CA LEU A 125 -4.65 -8.39 -3.56
C LEU A 125 -3.98 -9.76 -3.46
N THR A 126 -3.24 -9.97 -2.37
CA THR A 126 -2.67 -11.26 -1.97
C THR A 126 -3.13 -11.55 -0.55
N ARG A 127 -3.69 -12.74 -0.32
CA ARG A 127 -4.01 -13.21 1.04
C ARG A 127 -2.74 -13.76 1.68
N THR A 128 -2.46 -13.33 2.90
CA THR A 128 -1.33 -13.80 3.70
C THR A 128 -1.74 -14.96 4.60
#